data_AF-A0A956KJT4-F1
#
_entry.id   AF-A0A956KJT4-F1
#
_cell.length_a   1.000
_cell.length_b   1.000
_cell.length_c   1.000
_cell.angle_alpha   90.00
_cell.angle_beta   90.00
_cell.angle_gamma   90.00
#
_symmetry.space_group_name_H-M   'P 1'
#
loop_
_entity.id
_entity.type
_entity.pdbx_description
1 polymer ?
#
loop_
_entity_poly.entity_id
_entity_poly.type
_entity_poly.pdbx_seq_one_letter_code
_entity_poly.pdbx_strand_id
1 'polypeptide(L)' 'MPGPPAHEIVTENLRRLTEAKGIPLTVVADRAGIDRRQLFAMMAGEFDADLDWLNRLAEALDVPLSELFAPPPN' A
#
# COMPACT_ATOMS: atom_id res chain seq x y z
N MET A 1 18.31 -5.99 14.97
CA MET A 1 17.57 -6.42 13.77
C MET A 1 17.16 -5.15 13.04
N PRO A 2 17.46 -4.98 11.75
CA PRO A 2 16.75 -3.95 10.98
C PRO A 2 15.25 -4.24 11.12
N GLY A 3 14.45 -3.21 11.38
CA GLY A 3 12.99 -3.36 11.45
C GLY A 3 12.45 -3.95 10.14
N PRO A 4 11.23 -4.51 10.14
CA PRO A 4 10.61 -4.96 8.90
C PRO A 4 10.68 -3.80 7.89
N PRO A 5 11.15 -4.04 6.67
CA PRO A 5 11.28 -2.99 5.67
C PRO A 5 9.91 -2.35 5.42
N ALA A 6 9.90 -1.03 5.21
CA ALA A 6 8.65 -0.24 5.17
C ALA A 6 7.61 -0.78 4.18
N HIS A 7 8.06 -1.44 3.11
CA HIS A 7 7.17 -2.07 2.14
C HIS A 7 6.33 -3.22 2.72
N GLU A 8 6.83 -3.99 3.69
CA GLU A 8 6.05 -5.08 4.31
C GLU A 8 4.87 -4.52 5.11
N ILE A 9 5.12 -3.48 5.92
CA ILE A 9 4.07 -2.79 6.71
C ILE A 9 3.01 -2.21 5.77
N VAL A 10 3.45 -1.50 4.72
CA VAL A 10 2.54 -0.92 3.73
C VAL A 10 1.73 -2.00 3.02
N THR A 11 2.36 -3.12 2.66
CA THR A 11 1.69 -4.25 1.99
C THR A 11 0.61 -4.86 2.87
N GLU A 12 0.93 -5.12 4.14
CA GLU A 12 -0.01 -5.71 5.09
C GLU A 12 -1.18 -4.77 5.36
N ASN A 13 -0.93 -3.48 5.56
CA ASN A 13 -1.97 -2.49 5.74
C ASN A 13 -2.82 -2.30 4.48
N LEU A 14 -2.21 -2.24 3.30
CA LEU A 14 -2.95 -2.21 2.04
C LEU A 14 -3.88 -3.41 1.92
N ARG A 15 -3.38 -4.62 2.19
CA ARG A 15 -4.18 -5.84 2.17
C ARG A 15 -5.36 -5.74 3.14
N ARG A 16 -5.10 -5.35 4.38
CA ARG A 16 -6.12 -5.17 5.41
C ARG A 16 -7.19 -4.13 5.03
N LEU A 17 -6.77 -2.98 4.50
CA LEU A 17 -7.68 -1.91 4.07
C LEU A 17 -8.51 -2.34 2.86
N THR A 18 -7.90 -3.06 1.92
CA THR A 18 -8.58 -3.62 0.75
C THR A 18 -9.61 -4.68 1.13
N GLU A 19 -9.27 -5.56 2.08
CA GLU A 19 -10.19 -6.56 2.65
C GLU A 19 -11.35 -5.88 3.41
N ALA A 20 -11.08 -4.85 4.21
CA ALA A 20 -12.11 -4.09 4.91
C ALA A 20 -13.08 -3.38 3.96
N LYS A 21 -12.61 -2.90 2.81
CA LYS A 21 -13.44 -2.25 1.78
C LYS A 21 -14.02 -3.23 0.75
N GLY A 22 -13.66 -4.52 0.80
CA GLY A 22 -14.12 -5.54 -0.14
C GLY A 22 -13.66 -5.31 -1.59
N ILE A 23 -12.57 -4.56 -1.80
CA ILE A 23 -12.00 -4.28 -3.12
C ILE A 23 -10.65 -4.98 -3.24
N PRO A 24 -10.26 -5.49 -4.41
CA PRO A 24 -8.93 -6.09 -4.57
C PRO A 24 -7.84 -5.02 -4.74
N LEU A 25 -6.62 -5.33 -4.30
CA LEU A 25 -5.40 -4.52 -4.49
C LEU A 25 -5.20 -4.04 -5.94
N THR A 26 -5.53 -4.89 -6.91
CA THR A 26 -5.42 -4.56 -8.34
C THR A 26 -6.36 -3.43 -8.76
N VAL A 27 -7.55 -3.34 -8.14
CA VAL A 27 -8.50 -2.25 -8.36
C VAL A 27 -8.02 -0.97 -7.68
N VAL A 28 -7.37 -1.07 -6.52
CA VAL A 28 -6.75 0.10 -5.88
C VAL A 28 -5.64 0.68 -6.74
N ALA A 29 -4.75 -0.17 -7.28
CA ALA A 29 -3.70 0.31 -8.19
C ALA A 29 -4.27 0.96 -9.45
N ASP A 30 -5.31 0.36 -10.04
CA ASP A 30 -6.00 0.93 -11.21
C ASP A 30 -6.62 2.30 -10.89
N ARG A 31 -7.30 2.43 -9.75
CA ARG A 31 -7.86 3.69 -9.25
C ARG A 31 -6.80 4.74 -8.94
N ALA A 32 -5.66 4.31 -8.40
CA ALA A 32 -4.52 5.18 -8.13
C ALA A 32 -3.80 5.61 -9.43
N GLY A 33 -4.11 4.99 -10.57
CA GLY A 33 -3.39 5.18 -11.83
C GLY A 33 -1.95 4.66 -11.76
N ILE A 34 -1.73 3.60 -10.98
CA ILE A 34 -0.44 2.97 -10.75
C ILE A 34 -0.38 1.65 -11.50
N ASP A 35 0.77 1.38 -12.11
CA ASP A 35 1.00 0.11 -12.77
C ASP A 35 0.99 -1.04 -11.75
N ARG A 36 0.18 -2.08 -12.02
CA ARG A 36 0.14 -3.28 -11.19
C ARG A 36 1.54 -3.87 -10.99
N ARG A 37 2.39 -3.77 -12.01
CA ARG A 37 3.77 -4.23 -11.96
C ARG A 37 4.62 -3.44 -10.95
N GLN A 38 4.43 -2.12 -10.86
CA GLN A 38 5.08 -1.27 -9.87
C GLN A 38 4.58 -1.58 -8.46
N LEU A 39 3.27 -1.85 -8.30
CA LEU A 39 2.71 -2.29 -7.01
C LEU A 39 3.39 -3.59 -6.55
N PHE A 40 3.48 -4.62 -7.40
CA PHE A 40 4.15 -5.88 -7.04
C PHE A 40 5.64 -5.69 -6.75
N ALA A 41 6.34 -4.87 -7.53
CA ALA A 41 7.74 -4.55 -7.26
C ALA A 41 7.91 -3.84 -5.91
N MET A 42 6.99 -2.94 -5.55
CA MET A 42 7.00 -2.26 -4.25
C MET A 42 6.82 -3.26 -3.11
N MET A 43 5.81 -4.14 -3.22
CA MET A 43 5.55 -5.17 -2.22
C MET A 43 6.71 -6.17 -2.07
N ALA A 44 7.48 -6.39 -3.13
CA ALA A 44 8.69 -7.23 -3.11
C ALA A 44 9.95 -6.49 -2.60
N GLY A 45 9.86 -5.19 -2.35
CA GLY A 45 11.01 -4.35 -2.00
C GLY A 45 11.96 -4.06 -3.16
N GLU A 46 11.53 -4.34 -4.40
CA GLU A 46 12.27 -4.06 -5.64
C GLU A 46 11.96 -2.66 -6.21
N PHE A 47 11.00 -1.94 -5.63
CA PHE A 47 10.63 -0.58 -6.01
C PHE A 47 10.54 0.31 -4.78
N ASP A 48 11.35 1.36 -4.75
CA ASP A 48 11.25 2.43 -3.76
C ASP A 48 10.05 3.34 -4.12
N ALA A 49 8.98 3.21 -3.35
CA ALA A 49 7.80 4.05 -3.51
C ALA A 49 8.02 5.43 -2.86
N ASP A 50 7.94 6.48 -3.67
CA ASP A 50 7.93 7.86 -3.19
C ASP A 50 6.62 8.22 -2.46
N LEU A 51 6.68 9.30 -1.68
CA LEU A 51 5.54 9.86 -0.96
C LEU A 51 4.32 10.14 -1.87
N ASP A 52 4.54 10.66 -3.08
CA ASP A 52 3.47 10.91 -4.05
C ASP A 52 2.75 9.62 -4.48
N TRP A 53 3.54 8.58 -4.73
CA TRP A 53 3.02 7.26 -5.12
C TRP A 53 2.19 6.63 -4.01
N LEU A 54 2.67 6.71 -2.76
CA LEU A 54 1.94 6.24 -1.59
C LEU A 54 0.67 7.07 -1.35
N ASN A 55 0.74 8.38 -1.56
CA ASN A 55 -0.43 9.26 -1.44
C ASN A 55 -1.51 8.87 -2.44
N ARG A 56 -1.16 8.58 -3.70
CA ARG A 56 -2.10 8.13 -4.73
C ARG A 56 -2.80 6.82 -4.36
N LEU A 57 -2.09 5.87 -3.74
CA LEU A 57 -2.71 4.65 -3.21
C LEU A 57 -3.69 4.94 -2.08
N ALA A 58 -3.31 5.80 -1.14
CA ALA A 58 -4.16 6.21 -0.03
C ALA A 58 -5.43 6.92 -0.53
N GLU A 59 -5.31 7.84 -1.50
CA GLU A 59 -6.44 8.50 -2.14
C GLU A 59 -7.35 7.53 -2.89
N ALA A 60 -6.79 6.56 -3.63
CA ALA A 60 -7.55 5.53 -4.32
C ALA A 60 -8.32 4.59 -3.37
N LEU A 61 -7.75 4.39 -2.18
CA LEU A 61 -8.38 3.68 -1.08
C LEU A 61 -9.32 4.57 -0.28
N ASP A 62 -9.36 5.88 -0.49
CA ASP A 62 -10.12 6.84 0.32
C ASP A 62 -9.79 6.65 1.82
N VAL A 63 -8.51 6.69 2.13
CA VAL A 63 -7.93 6.56 3.48
C VAL A 63 -6.77 7.55 3.65
N PRO A 64 -6.45 8.00 4.86
CA PRO A 64 -5.28 8.84 5.07
C PRO A 64 -3.98 8.03 4.92
N LEU A 65 -2.93 8.69 4.42
CA LEU A 65 -1.61 8.08 4.22
C LEU A 65 -1.05 7.38 5.48
N SER A 66 -1.39 7.90 6.67
CA SER A 66 -1.01 7.30 7.95
C SER A 66 -1.52 5.87 8.14
N GLU A 67 -2.66 5.51 7.53
CA GLU A 67 -3.21 4.14 7.60
C GLU A 67 -2.30 3.13 6.88
N LEU A 68 -1.54 3.56 5.88
CA LEU A 68 -0.57 2.68 5.20
C LEU A 68 0.61 2.32 6.13
N PHE A 69 0.93 3.18 7.08
CA PHE A 69 2.01 3.01 8.05
C PHE A 69 1.51 2.66 9.45
N ALA A 70 0.20 2.44 9.61
CA ALA A 70 -0.39 2.16 10.90
C ALA A 70 0.20 0.85 11.44
N PRO A 71 0.64 0.81 12.71
CA PRO A 71 1.02 -0.45 13.32
C PRO A 71 -0.23 -1.36 13.37
N PRO A 72 -0.10 -2.66 13.05
CA PRO A 72 -1.22 -3.57 13.20
C PRO A 72 -1.70 -3.51 14.66
N PRO A 73 -3.01 -3.36 14.91
CA PRO A 73 -3.54 -3.41 16.25
C PRO A 73 -3.26 -4.81 16.82
N ASN A 74 -2.59 -4.80 17.97
CA ASN A 74 -2.19 -5.97 18.75
C ASN A 74 -3.39 -6.84 19.17
#